data_AF-A0A5J6JFT8-F1
#
_entry.id   AF-A0A5J6JFT8-F1
#
_cell.length_a   1.000
_cell.length_b   1.000
_cell.length_c   1.000
_cell.angle_alpha   90.00
_cell.angle_beta   90.00
_cell.angle_gamma   90.00
#
_symmetry.space_group_name_H-M   'P 1'
#
loop_
_entity.id
_entity.type
_entity.pdbx_description
1 polymer ?
#
loop_
_entity_poly.entity_id
_entity_poly.type
_entity_poly.pdbx_seq_one_letter_code
_entity_poly.pdbx_strand_id
1 'polypeptide(L)'
;MLFDRLRNGQDVATAAQAAGLGVRQVFTAARTDTGLALLVAGADPADPGATRVIKRAEYLRLLTLGCTPSLAAQILLDGTGKASHWRREDPAFARVCDAAGNLASGQPAPSRAPRFNPERRRVFLDHLEAGLSVTAVAAEVGITTAVIYQRRKRNPAFAAAHHTHPRTLDRAPGASDWDAYIRALRPRRRAAPSCPGGRDLARGRLRPPPRQPRLRPPSRNGCDRSSCWSPAGVVAGGGIGRGPVGSAPDAGLACSGVRCFR
;
A
#
# COMPACT_ATOMS: atom_id res chain seq x y z
N MET A 1 8.17 -8.12 -26.82
CA MET A 1 9.37 -8.39 -27.65
C MET A 1 10.57 -8.90 -26.86
N LEU A 2 11.10 -8.22 -25.83
CA LEU A 2 12.17 -8.82 -24.97
C LEU A 2 11.61 -9.87 -23.99
N PHE A 3 10.53 -9.52 -23.27
CA PHE A 3 9.93 -10.38 -22.24
C PHE A 3 9.45 -11.72 -22.81
N ASP A 4 8.79 -11.71 -23.97
CA ASP A 4 8.29 -12.93 -24.61
C ASP A 4 9.43 -13.88 -24.99
N ARG A 5 10.56 -13.33 -25.46
CA ARG A 5 11.75 -14.10 -25.84
C ARG A 5 12.41 -14.77 -24.64
N LEU A 6 12.59 -14.02 -23.54
CA LEU A 6 13.12 -14.57 -22.30
C LEU A 6 12.18 -15.62 -21.70
N ARG A 7 10.86 -15.38 -21.74
CA ARG A 7 9.86 -16.36 -21.29
C ARG A 7 9.91 -17.65 -22.11
N ASN A 8 10.24 -17.56 -23.40
CA ASN A 8 10.42 -18.71 -24.28
C ASN A 8 11.80 -19.37 -24.13
N GLY A 9 12.59 -19.02 -23.11
CA GLY A 9 13.87 -19.65 -22.80
C GLY A 9 15.04 -19.20 -23.69
N GLN A 10 14.89 -18.12 -24.46
CA GLN A 10 16.04 -17.57 -25.19
C GLN A 10 17.09 -17.02 -24.22
N ASP A 11 18.37 -17.18 -24.55
CA ASP A 11 19.44 -16.59 -23.77
C ASP A 11 19.37 -15.05 -23.79
N VAL A 12 19.84 -14.42 -22.72
CA VAL A 12 19.72 -12.97 -22.51
C VAL A 12 20.43 -12.17 -23.60
N ALA A 13 21.55 -12.66 -24.14
CA ALA A 13 22.30 -11.95 -25.17
C ALA A 13 21.53 -11.91 -26.49
N THR A 14 21.01 -13.05 -26.94
CA THR A 14 20.18 -13.16 -28.14
C THR A 14 18.88 -12.37 -27.99
N ALA A 15 18.21 -12.46 -26.84
CA ALA A 15 16.97 -11.74 -26.59
C ALA A 15 17.19 -10.20 -26.55
N ALA A 16 18.30 -9.75 -25.96
CA ALA A 16 18.67 -8.33 -25.91
C ALA A 16 19.02 -7.79 -27.30
N GLN A 17 19.88 -8.49 -28.05
CA GLN A 17 20.28 -8.08 -29.40
C GLN A 17 19.07 -7.96 -30.32
N ALA A 18 18.16 -8.92 -30.26
CA ALA A 18 16.95 -8.89 -31.09
C ALA A 18 15.96 -7.77 -30.69
N ALA A 19 16.08 -7.22 -29.48
CA ALA A 19 15.35 -6.04 -29.04
C ALA A 19 16.11 -4.72 -29.32
N GLY A 20 17.30 -4.78 -29.94
CA GLY A 20 18.14 -3.60 -30.18
C GLY A 20 18.79 -3.04 -28.89
N LEU A 21 18.92 -3.86 -27.85
CA LEU A 21 19.45 -3.46 -26.55
C LEU A 21 20.81 -4.11 -26.29
N GLY A 22 21.66 -3.40 -25.55
CA GLY A 22 22.89 -3.98 -25.01
C GLY A 22 22.60 -4.87 -23.80
N VAL A 23 23.31 -5.99 -23.65
CA VAL A 23 23.18 -6.91 -22.50
C VAL A 23 23.33 -6.17 -21.16
N ARG A 24 24.28 -5.22 -21.07
CA ARG A 24 24.48 -4.38 -19.88
C ARG A 24 23.26 -3.51 -19.55
N GLN A 25 22.52 -3.04 -20.55
CA GLN A 25 21.29 -2.26 -20.32
C GLN A 25 20.20 -3.15 -19.72
N VAL A 26 20.06 -4.39 -20.21
CA VAL A 26 19.10 -5.37 -19.66
C VAL A 26 19.41 -5.65 -18.19
N PHE A 27 20.66 -5.94 -17.84
CA PHE A 27 21.05 -6.15 -16.44
C PHE A 27 20.88 -4.90 -15.57
N THR A 28 21.10 -3.71 -16.14
CA THR A 28 20.88 -2.45 -15.41
C THR A 28 19.40 -2.25 -15.10
N ALA A 29 18.51 -2.50 -16.08
CA ALA A 29 17.06 -2.44 -15.88
C ALA A 29 16.57 -3.49 -14.88
N ALA A 30 17.11 -4.72 -14.96
CA ALA A 30 16.76 -5.83 -14.07
C ALA A 30 17.04 -5.52 -12.59
N ARG A 31 17.96 -4.59 -12.26
CA ARG A 31 18.19 -4.17 -10.87
C ARG A 31 16.99 -3.48 -10.24
N THR A 32 16.14 -2.86 -11.06
CA THR A 32 14.98 -2.10 -10.60
C THR A 32 13.65 -2.72 -11.01
N ASP A 33 13.66 -3.71 -11.89
CA ASP A 33 12.47 -4.44 -12.35
C ASP A 33 12.60 -5.91 -11.92
N THR A 34 11.90 -6.26 -10.85
CA THR A 34 11.92 -7.61 -10.28
C THR A 34 11.36 -8.66 -11.25
N GLY A 35 10.41 -8.29 -12.12
CA GLY A 35 9.86 -9.20 -13.13
C GLY A 35 10.88 -9.52 -14.22
N LEU A 36 11.61 -8.51 -14.68
CA LEU A 36 12.73 -8.71 -15.61
C LEU A 36 13.87 -9.51 -14.98
N ALA A 37 14.20 -9.27 -13.70
CA ALA A 37 15.22 -10.05 -12.99
C ALA A 37 14.88 -11.55 -12.93
N LEU A 38 13.61 -11.90 -12.73
CA LEU A 38 13.15 -13.28 -12.73
C LEU A 38 13.26 -13.91 -14.13
N LEU A 39 12.84 -13.18 -15.17
CA LEU A 39 12.99 -13.65 -16.55
C LEU A 39 14.46 -13.90 -16.93
N VAL A 40 15.36 -13.02 -16.52
CA VAL A 40 16.81 -13.19 -16.71
C VAL A 40 17.34 -14.41 -15.95
N ALA A 41 16.75 -14.75 -14.81
CA ALA A 41 17.05 -15.96 -14.05
C ALA A 41 16.32 -17.22 -14.58
N GLY A 42 15.56 -17.12 -15.67
CA GLY A 42 14.80 -18.23 -16.24
C GLY A 42 13.50 -18.59 -15.51
N ALA A 43 13.01 -17.73 -14.62
CA ALA A 43 11.74 -17.91 -13.93
C ALA A 43 10.63 -17.06 -14.58
N ASP A 44 9.46 -17.66 -14.84
CA ASP A 44 8.32 -16.90 -15.36
C ASP A 44 7.69 -16.04 -14.25
N PRO A 45 7.65 -14.71 -14.37
CA PRO A 45 7.02 -13.84 -13.38
C PRO A 45 5.52 -14.08 -13.24
N ALA A 46 4.87 -14.75 -14.20
CA ALA A 46 3.46 -15.11 -14.13
C ALA A 46 3.19 -16.37 -13.27
N ASP A 47 4.23 -17.14 -12.91
CA ASP A 47 4.08 -18.25 -11.99
C ASP A 47 3.56 -17.75 -10.62
N PRO A 48 2.60 -18.44 -9.97
CA PRO A 48 2.07 -18.01 -8.68
C PRO A 48 3.13 -17.87 -7.58
N GLY A 49 4.16 -18.73 -7.58
CA GLY A 49 5.29 -18.64 -6.66
C GLY A 49 6.14 -17.40 -6.94
N ALA A 50 6.49 -17.18 -8.21
CA ALA A 50 7.21 -15.98 -8.66
C ALA A 50 6.44 -14.69 -8.32
N THR A 51 5.12 -14.67 -8.55
CA THR A 51 4.25 -13.53 -8.21
C THR A 51 4.32 -13.20 -6.70
N ARG A 52 4.36 -14.21 -5.83
CA ARG A 52 4.51 -14.01 -4.38
C ARG A 52 5.88 -13.40 -4.05
N VAL A 53 6.95 -13.87 -4.70
CA VAL A 53 8.31 -13.33 -4.53
C VAL A 53 8.38 -11.87 -4.98
N ILE A 54 7.86 -11.54 -6.18
CA ILE A 54 7.82 -10.17 -6.70
C ILE A 54 7.11 -9.26 -5.71
N LYS A 55 5.91 -9.63 -5.25
CA LYS A 55 5.15 -8.77 -4.34
C LYS A 55 5.84 -8.59 -2.98
N ARG A 56 6.54 -9.61 -2.47
CA ARG A 56 7.34 -9.50 -1.24
C ARG A 56 8.55 -8.58 -1.43
N ALA A 57 9.24 -8.68 -2.56
CA ALA A 57 10.38 -7.82 -2.89
C ALA A 57 9.95 -6.35 -3.06
N GLU A 58 8.90 -6.10 -3.84
CA GLU A 58 8.35 -4.74 -4.02
C GLU A 58 7.83 -4.16 -2.69
N TYR A 59 7.25 -4.99 -1.83
CA TYR A 59 6.82 -4.55 -0.50
C TYR A 59 8.00 -4.08 0.35
N LEU A 60 9.09 -4.85 0.39
CA LEU A 60 10.32 -4.45 1.09
C LEU A 60 10.93 -3.17 0.50
N ARG A 61 10.92 -3.03 -0.83
CA ARG A 61 11.39 -1.82 -1.50
C ARG A 61 10.59 -0.59 -1.06
N LEU A 62 9.27 -0.67 -1.04
CA LEU A 62 8.42 0.43 -0.54
C LEU A 62 8.72 0.78 0.91
N LEU A 63 8.96 -0.22 1.78
CA LEU A 63 9.36 0.03 3.16
C LEU A 63 10.69 0.78 3.24
N THR A 64 11.71 0.36 2.49
CA THR A 64 13.02 1.04 2.46
C THR A 64 12.94 2.46 1.91
N LEU A 65 11.95 2.76 1.08
CA LEU A 65 11.64 4.11 0.59
C LEU A 65 10.83 4.96 1.59
N GLY A 66 10.58 4.46 2.81
CA GLY A 66 9.85 5.19 3.85
C GLY A 66 8.32 5.08 3.78
N CYS A 67 7.77 4.23 2.92
CA CYS A 67 6.34 3.96 2.96
C CYS A 67 5.99 3.22 4.26
N THR A 68 4.90 3.63 4.91
CA THR A 68 4.38 2.86 6.05
C THR A 68 3.93 1.46 5.60
N PRO A 69 3.99 0.43 6.47
CA PRO A 69 3.51 -0.91 6.15
C PRO A 69 2.09 -0.96 5.59
N SER A 70 1.19 -0.11 6.09
CA SER A 70 -0.19 -0.01 5.61
C SER A 70 -0.29 0.57 4.21
N LEU A 71 0.47 1.64 3.91
CA LEU A 71 0.49 2.26 2.58
C LEU A 71 1.09 1.31 1.54
N ALA A 72 2.22 0.66 1.85
CA ALA A 72 2.84 -0.31 0.95
C ALA A 72 1.89 -1.47 0.61
N ALA A 73 1.11 -1.95 1.59
CA ALA A 73 0.13 -2.99 1.35
C ALA A 73 -1.09 -2.50 0.54
N GLN A 74 -1.51 -1.24 0.71
CA GLN A 74 -2.55 -0.64 -0.14
C GLN A 74 -2.10 -0.52 -1.59
N ILE A 75 -0.85 -0.13 -1.83
CA ILE A 75 -0.28 0.01 -3.19
C ILE A 75 -0.20 -1.35 -3.90
N LEU A 76 0.26 -2.40 -3.21
CA LEU A 76 0.62 -3.67 -3.87
C LEU A 76 -0.41 -4.80 -3.76
N LEU A 77 -1.24 -4.81 -2.71
CA LEU A 77 -1.94 -6.03 -2.27
C LEU A 77 -3.47 -5.91 -2.23
N ASP A 78 -4.02 -4.79 -2.68
CA ASP A 78 -5.43 -4.39 -2.52
C ASP A 78 -5.88 -4.32 -1.04
N GLY A 79 -4.94 -4.18 -0.10
CA GLY A 79 -5.20 -4.07 1.34
C GLY A 79 -4.18 -4.74 2.26
N THR A 80 -4.30 -4.47 3.56
CA THR A 80 -3.30 -4.84 4.59
C THR A 80 -3.29 -6.32 4.99
N GLY A 81 -4.37 -7.07 4.70
CA GLY A 81 -4.53 -8.44 5.19
C GLY A 81 -3.45 -9.42 4.70
N LYS A 82 -2.99 -9.26 3.46
CA LYS A 82 -1.98 -10.16 2.85
C LYS A 82 -0.58 -9.98 3.44
N ALA A 83 -0.16 -8.73 3.71
CA ALA A 83 1.17 -8.46 4.29
C ALA A 83 1.28 -9.03 5.72
N SER A 84 0.26 -8.84 6.55
CA SER A 84 0.22 -9.41 7.90
C SER A 84 0.25 -10.93 7.90
N HIS A 85 -0.41 -11.56 6.92
CA HIS A 85 -0.37 -13.01 6.75
C HIS A 85 1.03 -13.49 6.41
N TRP A 86 1.72 -12.87 5.44
CA TRP A 86 3.09 -13.25 5.10
C TRP A 86 4.07 -13.15 6.27
N ARG A 87 3.94 -12.11 7.10
CA ARG A 87 4.78 -11.94 8.28
C ARG A 87 4.54 -13.00 9.35
N ARG A 88 3.33 -13.58 9.43
CA ARG A 88 3.02 -14.70 10.34
C ARG A 88 3.53 -16.03 9.79
N GLU A 89 3.41 -16.25 8.48
CA GLU A 89 3.86 -17.47 7.82
C GLU A 89 5.40 -17.56 7.75
N ASP A 90 6.08 -16.41 7.64
CA ASP A 90 7.51 -16.33 7.38
C ASP A 90 8.18 -15.36 8.38
N PRO A 91 8.68 -15.88 9.51
CA PRO A 91 9.36 -15.06 10.52
C PRO A 91 10.63 -14.38 10.00
N ALA A 92 11.31 -14.95 8.99
CA ALA A 92 12.49 -14.34 8.40
C ALA A 92 12.08 -13.09 7.61
N PHE A 93 11.03 -13.17 6.79
CA PHE A 93 10.46 -12.03 6.09
C PHE A 93 9.98 -10.93 7.05
N ALA A 94 9.39 -11.30 8.20
CA ALA A 94 9.00 -10.34 9.23
C ALA A 94 10.21 -9.54 9.75
N ARG A 95 11.32 -10.22 10.09
CA ARG A 95 12.56 -9.55 10.54
C ARG A 95 13.12 -8.59 9.50
N VAL A 96 13.11 -8.97 8.23
CA VAL A 96 13.57 -8.11 7.13
C VAL A 96 12.66 -6.88 6.97
N CYS A 97 11.34 -7.03 7.12
CA CYS A 97 10.42 -5.88 7.11
C CYS A 97 10.72 -4.89 8.25
N ASP A 98 11.05 -5.40 9.44
CA ASP A 98 11.38 -4.55 10.59
C ASP A 98 12.71 -3.82 10.39
N ALA A 99 13.72 -4.52 9.86
CA ALA A 99 14.99 -3.91 9.47
C ALA A 99 14.79 -2.83 8.39
N ALA A 100 13.99 -3.10 7.35
CA ALA A 100 13.67 -2.14 6.29
C ALA A 100 12.94 -0.90 6.84
N GLY A 101 11.99 -1.09 7.76
CA GLY A 101 11.30 0.00 8.45
C GLY A 101 12.23 0.84 9.31
N ASN A 102 13.19 0.21 9.99
CA ASN A 102 14.19 0.91 10.81
C ASN A 102 15.22 1.68 9.97
N LEU A 103 15.62 1.15 8.82
CA LEU A 103 16.47 1.88 7.87
C LEU A 103 15.78 3.15 7.38
N ALA A 104 14.49 3.04 7.08
CA ALA A 104 13.72 4.17 6.59
C ALA A 104 13.35 5.18 7.68
N SER A 105 13.26 4.77 8.96
CA SER A 105 12.95 5.69 10.07
C SER A 105 14.11 6.64 10.41
N GLY A 106 15.34 6.36 9.96
CA GLY A 106 16.45 7.30 9.97
C GLY A 106 16.29 8.46 8.97
N GLN A 107 15.37 8.33 8.01
CA GLN A 107 14.90 9.42 7.16
C GLN A 107 13.56 9.91 7.75
N PRO A 108 13.48 11.13 8.28
CA PRO A 108 12.19 11.68 8.71
C PRO A 108 11.26 11.66 7.50
N ALA A 109 10.21 10.84 7.56
CA ALA A 109 9.17 10.89 6.53
C ALA A 109 8.75 12.36 6.36
N PRO A 110 8.65 12.89 5.12
CA PRO A 110 8.23 14.26 4.90
C PRO A 110 6.95 14.46 5.70
N SER A 111 6.98 15.42 6.62
CA SER A 111 6.01 15.50 7.70
C SER A 111 4.60 15.36 7.11
N ARG A 112 3.84 14.36 7.58
CA ARG A 112 2.42 14.20 7.23
C ARG A 112 1.74 15.57 7.23
N ALA A 113 0.80 15.77 6.31
CA ALA A 113 0.01 16.98 6.13
C ALA A 113 -0.12 17.79 7.43
N PRO A 114 0.24 19.08 7.41
CA PRO A 114 0.54 19.87 8.59
C PRO A 114 -0.53 19.65 9.65
N ARG A 115 -0.10 19.13 10.81
CA ARG A 115 -0.98 18.87 11.95
C ARG A 115 -1.72 20.18 12.26
N PHE A 116 -2.95 20.07 12.75
CA PHE A 116 -3.73 21.20 13.27
C PHE A 116 -3.04 21.76 14.54
N ASN A 117 -1.97 22.51 14.30
CA ASN A 117 -1.07 23.07 15.29
C ASN A 117 -1.78 24.22 16.04
N PRO A 118 -1.23 24.67 17.18
CA PRO A 118 -1.86 25.73 17.97
C PRO A 118 -2.08 27.04 17.18
N GLU A 119 -1.17 27.37 16.28
CA GLU A 119 -1.25 28.57 15.44
C GLU A 119 -2.41 28.51 14.45
N ARG A 120 -2.53 27.43 13.67
CA ARG A 120 -3.68 27.18 12.77
C ARG A 120 -4.99 27.11 13.54
N ARG A 121 -4.97 26.64 14.79
CA ARG A 121 -6.16 26.65 15.65
C ARG A 121 -6.56 28.08 16.02
N ARG A 122 -5.61 28.95 16.35
CA ARG A 122 -5.90 30.35 16.63
C ARG A 122 -6.51 31.01 15.40
N VAL A 123 -5.84 30.92 14.25
CA VAL A 123 -6.34 31.46 12.97
C VAL A 123 -7.74 30.91 12.64
N PHE A 124 -7.98 29.61 12.83
CA PHE A 124 -9.30 29.00 12.63
C PHE A 124 -10.37 29.61 13.55
N LEU A 125 -10.07 29.85 14.83
CA LEU A 125 -11.02 30.46 15.76
C LEU A 125 -11.24 31.94 15.44
N ASP A 126 -10.18 32.68 15.09
CA ASP A 126 -10.25 34.09 14.69
C ASP A 126 -11.19 34.28 13.46
N HIS A 127 -11.09 33.38 12.48
CA HIS A 127 -11.99 33.41 11.32
C HIS A 127 -13.43 32.98 11.64
N LEU A 128 -13.63 32.05 12.58
CA LEU A 128 -14.98 31.73 13.07
C LEU A 128 -15.60 32.91 13.85
N GLU A 129 -14.80 33.64 14.62
CA GLU A 129 -15.21 34.89 15.28
C GLU A 129 -15.63 35.95 14.27
N ALA A 130 -14.95 36.02 13.12
CA ALA A 130 -15.32 36.87 12.00
C ALA A 130 -16.60 36.42 11.26
N GLY A 131 -17.23 35.32 11.67
CA GLY A 131 -18.51 34.84 11.12
C GLY A 131 -18.40 34.03 9.83
N LEU A 132 -17.19 33.59 9.45
CA LEU A 132 -17.00 32.69 8.32
C LEU A 132 -17.55 31.30 8.64
N SER A 133 -18.00 30.59 7.61
CA SER A 133 -18.50 29.23 7.80
C SER A 133 -17.37 28.24 8.05
N VAL A 134 -17.64 27.19 8.83
CA VAL A 134 -16.65 26.16 9.18
C VAL A 134 -15.96 25.60 7.94
N THR A 135 -16.68 25.44 6.83
CA THR A 135 -16.13 24.91 5.57
C THR A 135 -15.18 25.91 4.91
N ALA A 136 -15.55 27.19 4.86
CA ALA A 136 -14.72 28.25 4.31
C ALA A 136 -13.42 28.41 5.12
N VAL A 137 -13.52 28.47 6.45
CA VAL A 137 -12.35 28.58 7.32
C VAL A 137 -11.46 27.35 7.22
N ALA A 138 -12.03 26.15 7.15
CA ALA A 138 -11.26 24.91 6.99
C ALA A 138 -10.41 24.96 5.71
N ALA A 139 -11.00 25.42 4.59
CA ALA A 139 -10.30 25.57 3.34
C ALA A 139 -9.18 26.62 3.43
N GLU A 140 -9.44 27.78 4.04
CA GLU A 140 -8.46 28.87 4.20
C GLU A 140 -7.26 28.46 5.06
N VAL A 141 -7.49 27.71 6.14
CA VAL A 141 -6.44 27.19 7.03
C VAL A 141 -5.73 25.94 6.43
N GLY A 142 -6.23 25.42 5.31
CA GLY A 142 -5.69 24.25 4.64
C GLY A 142 -5.88 22.95 5.44
N ILE A 143 -7.05 22.76 6.04
CA ILE A 143 -7.41 21.60 6.86
C ILE A 143 -8.78 21.05 6.42
N THR A 144 -9.01 19.75 6.55
CA THR A 144 -10.32 19.16 6.25
C THR A 144 -11.30 19.33 7.42
N THR A 145 -12.59 19.46 7.12
CA THR A 145 -13.67 19.51 8.13
C THR A 145 -13.66 18.29 9.06
N ALA A 146 -13.28 17.12 8.54
CA ALA A 146 -13.11 15.89 9.33
C ALA A 146 -12.08 16.04 10.47
N VAL A 147 -10.94 16.71 10.21
CA VAL A 147 -9.92 16.99 11.23
C VAL A 147 -10.47 17.91 12.32
N ILE A 148 -11.27 18.91 11.95
CA ILE A 148 -11.91 19.83 12.89
C ILE A 148 -12.89 19.08 13.80
N TYR A 149 -13.78 18.26 13.24
CA TYR A 149 -14.72 17.47 14.04
C TYR A 149 -14.02 16.44 14.92
N GLN A 150 -12.97 15.78 14.42
CA GLN A 150 -12.15 14.88 15.23
C GLN A 150 -11.49 15.62 16.39
N ARG A 151 -11.02 16.85 16.18
CA ARG A 151 -10.43 17.68 17.23
C ARG A 151 -11.47 18.13 18.26
N ARG A 152 -12.63 18.59 17.80
CA ARG A 152 -13.78 18.94 18.66
C ARG A 152 -14.20 17.78 19.56
N LYS A 153 -14.20 16.55 19.05
CA LYS A 153 -14.48 15.34 19.85
C LYS A 153 -13.42 15.07 20.92
N ARG A 154 -12.13 15.38 20.66
CA ARG A 154 -11.00 15.03 21.54
C ARG A 154 -10.59 16.13 22.52
N ASN A 155 -11.00 17.37 22.30
CA ASN A 155 -10.58 18.51 23.10
C ASN A 155 -11.82 19.35 23.51
N PRO A 156 -12.27 19.24 24.77
CA PRO A 156 -13.48 19.92 25.23
C PRO A 156 -13.32 21.44 25.26
N ALA A 157 -12.13 21.98 25.54
CA ALA A 157 -11.87 23.42 25.49
C ALA A 157 -12.02 23.99 24.07
N PHE A 158 -11.52 23.26 23.06
CA PHE A 158 -11.74 23.62 21.65
C PHE A 158 -13.21 23.49 21.25
N ALA A 159 -13.92 22.49 21.78
CA ALA A 159 -15.35 22.37 21.55
C ALA A 159 -16.13 23.56 22.12
N ALA A 160 -15.81 23.99 23.34
CA ALA A 160 -16.42 25.16 23.96
C ALA A 160 -16.22 26.42 23.10
N ALA A 161 -14.97 26.73 22.74
CA ALA A 161 -14.66 27.88 21.86
C ALA A 161 -15.42 27.80 20.53
N HIS A 162 -15.41 26.65 19.85
CA HIS A 162 -16.14 26.45 18.61
C HIS A 162 -17.67 26.64 18.77
N HIS A 163 -18.22 26.40 19.96
CA HIS A 163 -19.64 26.57 20.24
C HIS A 163 -20.03 28.01 20.60
N THR A 164 -19.09 28.81 21.09
CA THR A 164 -19.33 30.21 21.46
C THR A 164 -19.63 31.08 20.23
N HIS A 165 -19.15 30.69 19.05
CA HIS A 165 -19.38 31.44 17.82
C HIS A 165 -20.73 31.04 17.21
N PRO A 166 -21.68 31.98 17.07
CA PRO A 166 -22.97 31.69 16.48
C PRO A 166 -22.76 31.16 15.07
N ARG A 167 -23.41 30.05 14.74
CA ARG A 167 -23.43 29.56 13.37
C ARG A 167 -24.14 30.62 12.55
N THR A 168 -23.41 31.41 11.79
CA THR A 168 -23.90 31.90 10.51
C THR A 168 -24.30 30.62 9.77
N LEU A 169 -25.60 30.36 9.74
CA LEU A 169 -26.14 29.34 8.87
C LEU A 169 -25.66 29.75 7.49
N ASP A 170 -24.68 29.02 6.96
CA ASP A 170 -24.35 29.07 5.56
C ASP A 170 -25.70 29.05 4.84
N ARG A 171 -26.01 30.15 4.14
CA ARG A 171 -27.14 30.17 3.23
C ARG A 171 -26.89 28.98 2.32
N ALA A 172 -27.66 27.91 2.53
CA ALA A 172 -27.48 26.67 1.79
C ALA A 172 -27.41 27.07 0.31
N PRO A 173 -26.42 26.58 -0.44
CA PRO A 173 -26.36 26.84 -1.87
C PRO A 173 -27.76 26.55 -2.41
N GLY A 174 -28.36 27.52 -3.10
CA GLY A 174 -29.70 27.33 -3.64
C GLY A 174 -29.71 26.05 -4.49
N ALA A 175 -30.85 25.40 -4.68
CA ALA A 175 -30.93 24.20 -5.52
C ALA A 175 -30.21 24.38 -6.88
N SER A 176 -30.16 25.62 -7.40
CA SER A 176 -29.40 26.04 -8.59
C SER A 176 -27.88 25.85 -8.50
N ASP A 177 -27.26 26.07 -7.34
CA ASP A 177 -25.80 25.94 -7.15
C ASP A 177 -25.38 24.48 -7.10
N TRP A 178 -26.22 23.62 -6.52
CA TRP A 178 -26.02 22.17 -6.54
C TRP A 178 -26.14 21.60 -7.95
N ASP A 179 -27.10 22.06 -8.74
CA ASP A 179 -27.24 21.64 -10.14
C ASP A 179 -26.05 22.10 -11.01
N ALA A 180 -25.53 23.31 -10.78
CA ALA A 180 -24.34 23.81 -11.45
C ALA A 180 -23.08 23.00 -11.09
N TYR A 181 -22.88 22.69 -9.81
CA TYR A 181 -21.77 21.87 -9.33
C TYR A 181 -21.83 20.44 -9.87
N ILE A 182 -22.99 19.77 -9.79
CA ILE A 182 -23.19 18.42 -10.34
C ILE A 182 -22.97 18.41 -11.86
N ARG A 183 -23.39 19.46 -12.56
CA ARG A 183 -23.16 19.61 -14.01
C ARG A 183 -21.69 19.81 -14.35
N ALA A 184 -20.94 20.52 -13.52
CA ALA A 184 -19.49 20.70 -13.69
C ALA A 184 -18.69 19.41 -13.42
N LEU A 185 -19.15 18.56 -12.49
CA LEU A 185 -18.53 17.27 -12.18
C LEU A 185 -18.83 16.17 -13.19
N ARG A 186 -19.87 16.31 -14.03
CA ARG A 186 -20.10 15.34 -15.10
C ARG A 186 -18.95 15.49 -16.10
N PRO A 187 -18.14 14.43 -16.32
CA PRO A 187 -17.11 14.49 -17.34
C PRO A 187 -17.78 14.89 -18.65
N ARG A 188 -17.32 15.98 -19.27
CA ARG A 188 -17.79 16.41 -20.59
C ARG A 188 -17.66 15.18 -21.49
N ARG A 189 -18.77 14.51 -21.76
CA ARG A 189 -18.84 13.51 -22.83
C ARG A 189 -18.43 14.28 -24.06
N ARG A 190 -17.17 14.13 -24.47
CA ARG A 190 -16.75 14.52 -25.80
C ARG A 190 -17.76 13.85 -26.72
N ALA A 191 -18.53 14.66 -27.43
CA ALA A 191 -19.41 14.16 -28.47
C ALA A 191 -18.53 13.24 -29.32
N ALA A 192 -18.83 11.94 -29.30
CA ALA A 192 -18.17 11.02 -30.19
C ALA A 192 -18.40 11.58 -31.60
N PRO A 193 -17.35 11.72 -32.44
CA PRO A 193 -17.57 12.06 -33.83
C PRO A 193 -18.54 11.02 -34.38
N SER A 194 -19.71 11.48 -34.80
CA SER A 194 -20.73 10.65 -35.43
C SER A 194 -20.09 10.05 -36.68
N CYS A 195 -19.68 8.79 -36.62
CA CYS A 195 -19.34 8.02 -37.80
C CYS A 195 -20.64 7.82 -38.61
N PRO A 196 -20.77 8.40 -39.81
CA PRO A 196 -21.87 8.06 -40.70
C PRO A 196 -21.45 6.83 -41.49
N GLY A 197 -22.07 5.69 -41.25
CA GLY A 197 -21.93 4.53 -42.14
C GLY A 197 -21.75 3.21 -41.41
N GLY A 198 -22.74 2.33 -41.56
CA GLY A 198 -22.68 0.96 -41.04
C GLY A 198 -24.04 0.45 -40.57
N ARG A 199 -25.06 0.54 -41.43
CA ARG A 199 -26.22 -0.36 -41.31
C ARG A 199 -25.81 -1.73 -41.84
N ASP A 200 -26.47 -2.72 -41.27
CA ASP A 200 -26.47 -4.13 -41.65
C ASP A 200 -25.22 -4.92 -41.25
N LEU A 201 -25.36 -5.67 -40.16
CA LEU A 201 -25.45 -7.14 -40.22
C LEU A 201 -25.80 -7.75 -38.85
N ALA A 202 -26.65 -8.76 -38.91
CA ALA A 202 -26.83 -9.85 -37.94
C ALA A 202 -27.51 -9.56 -36.58
N ARG A 203 -28.83 -9.72 -36.57
CA ARG A 203 -29.61 -10.17 -35.41
C ARG A 203 -29.23 -11.62 -35.06
N GLY A 204 -28.15 -11.82 -34.32
CA GLY A 204 -27.86 -13.08 -33.61
C GLY A 204 -28.38 -12.98 -32.18
N ARG A 205 -29.58 -13.52 -31.91
CA ARG A 205 -30.11 -13.64 -30.53
C ARG A 205 -29.27 -14.64 -29.73
N LEU A 206 -28.25 -14.16 -29.02
CA LEU A 206 -27.61 -14.94 -27.96
C LEU A 206 -28.59 -15.07 -26.79
N ARG A 207 -29.05 -16.30 -26.54
CA ARG A 207 -29.78 -16.68 -25.33
C ARG A 207 -28.91 -16.35 -24.11
N PRO A 208 -29.47 -15.72 -23.05
CA PRO A 208 -28.76 -15.57 -21.80
C PRO A 208 -28.50 -16.94 -21.16
N PRO A 209 -27.33 -17.17 -20.54
CA PRO A 209 -27.04 -18.43 -19.85
C PRO A 209 -27.94 -18.60 -18.62
N PRO A 210 -28.23 -19.86 -18.21
CA PRO A 210 -29.03 -20.15 -17.04
C PRO A 210 -28.36 -19.63 -15.76
N ARG A 211 -29.16 -19.01 -14.89
CA ARG A 211 -28.72 -18.54 -13.57
C ARG A 211 -28.26 -19.74 -12.75
N GLN A 212 -26.99 -19.75 -12.34
CA GLN A 212 -26.51 -20.75 -11.39
C GLN A 212 -27.17 -20.56 -10.01
N PRO A 213 -27.54 -21.65 -9.32
CA PRO A 213 -28.09 -21.60 -7.97
C PRO A 213 -27.05 -21.04 -7.00
N ARG A 214 -27.44 -19.98 -6.27
CA ARG A 214 -26.63 -19.39 -5.20
C ARG A 214 -26.47 -20.39 -4.07
N LEU A 215 -25.27 -20.96 -3.93
CA LEU A 215 -24.88 -21.70 -2.75
C LEU A 215 -24.92 -20.76 -1.54
N ARG A 216 -25.74 -21.09 -0.54
CA ARG A 216 -25.75 -20.42 0.77
C ARG A 216 -24.38 -20.58 1.42
N PRO A 217 -23.73 -19.52 1.91
CA PRO A 217 -22.54 -19.67 2.74
C PRO A 217 -22.92 -20.38 4.06
N PRO A 218 -22.06 -21.27 4.58
CA PRO A 218 -22.29 -21.91 5.86
C PRO A 218 -22.31 -20.88 7.00
N SER A 219 -23.27 -21.08 7.91
CA SER A 219 -23.46 -20.32 9.14
C SER A 219 -22.18 -20.32 9.98
N ARG A 220 -21.59 -19.15 10.21
CA ARG A 220 -20.56 -18.93 11.23
C ARG A 220 -21.25 -18.76 12.58
N ASN A 221 -21.61 -19.86 13.22
CA ASN A 221 -21.91 -19.90 14.65
C ASN A 221 -20.78 -20.65 15.35
N GLY A 222 -20.18 -20.01 16.36
CA GLY A 222 -19.35 -20.68 17.36
C GLY A 222 -17.84 -20.52 17.20
N CYS A 223 -17.30 -19.35 17.57
CA CYS A 223 -15.97 -19.32 18.21
C CYS A 223 -16.11 -18.55 19.51
N ASP A 224 -16.15 -19.33 20.59
CA ASP A 224 -16.17 -18.92 21.98
C ASP A 224 -14.96 -18.02 22.29
N ARG A 225 -15.25 -16.84 22.84
CA ARG A 225 -14.27 -15.92 23.42
C ARG A 225 -14.20 -16.20 24.91
N SER A 226 -13.43 -17.19 25.30
CA SER A 226 -13.21 -17.48 26.72
C SER A 226 -12.03 -18.42 26.89
N SER A 227 -10.81 -17.90 26.74
CA SER A 227 -9.59 -18.37 27.43
C SER A 227 -8.36 -17.61 26.93
N CYS A 228 -7.36 -17.48 27.79
CA CYS A 228 -6.00 -17.00 27.52
C CYS A 228 -5.70 -15.52 27.78
N TRP A 229 -6.14 -14.97 28.92
CA TRP A 229 -5.40 -13.90 29.61
C TRP A 229 -5.33 -14.21 31.11
N SER A 230 -4.19 -14.73 31.57
CA SER A 230 -3.72 -14.63 32.96
C SER A 230 -2.19 -14.49 32.93
N PRO A 231 -1.62 -13.40 33.48
CA PRO A 231 -0.19 -13.27 33.73
C PRO A 231 0.11 -13.38 35.23
N ALA A 232 1.04 -14.25 35.65
CA ALA A 232 1.72 -14.13 36.95
C ALA A 232 2.96 -15.03 37.05
N GLY A 233 4.02 -14.48 37.67
CA GLY A 233 5.22 -15.16 38.20
C GLY A 233 6.42 -15.09 37.26
N VAL A 234 7.42 -14.20 37.39
CA VAL A 234 8.32 -13.91 38.54
C VAL A 234 8.94 -15.18 39.12
N VAL A 235 10.18 -15.49 38.71
CA VAL A 235 11.26 -15.96 39.59
C VAL A 235 12.58 -15.42 39.07
N ALA A 236 13.29 -14.72 39.96
CA ALA A 236 14.66 -14.27 39.82
C ALA A 236 15.64 -15.42 40.13
N GLY A 237 16.85 -15.33 39.59
CA GLY A 237 18.02 -15.91 40.27
C GLY A 237 19.06 -16.58 39.39
N GLY A 238 20.26 -16.00 39.38
CA GLY A 238 21.47 -16.78 39.60
C GLY A 238 22.37 -17.01 38.38
N GLY A 239 23.65 -16.66 38.54
CA GLY A 239 24.73 -17.40 37.90
C GLY A 239 25.69 -16.62 37.03
N ILE A 240 26.48 -15.72 37.62
CA ILE A 240 27.72 -15.24 37.02
C ILE A 240 28.74 -16.39 37.14
N GLY A 241 29.05 -17.04 36.02
CA GLY A 241 30.12 -18.03 35.92
C GLY A 241 31.16 -17.59 34.89
N ARG A 242 32.28 -17.03 35.36
CA ARG A 242 33.51 -16.89 34.58
C ARG A 242 34.28 -18.22 34.63
N GLY A 243 34.69 -18.73 33.49
CA GLY A 243 35.56 -19.91 33.34
C GLY A 243 36.13 -19.99 31.91
N PRO A 244 37.28 -20.67 31.70
CA PRO A 244 38.44 -20.03 31.10
C PRO A 244 38.65 -20.27 29.60
N VAL A 245 39.56 -19.44 29.08
CA VAL A 245 40.21 -19.45 27.76
C VAL A 245 40.82 -20.82 27.49
N GLY A 246 40.41 -21.45 26.38
CA GLY A 246 40.98 -22.69 25.86
C GLY A 246 41.20 -22.57 24.36
N SER A 247 42.46 -22.77 23.97
CA SER A 247 43.04 -22.60 22.64
C SER A 247 42.43 -23.49 21.55
N ALA A 248 42.62 -23.03 20.31
CA ALA A 248 42.30 -23.69 19.04
C ALA A 248 42.86 -25.12 18.90
N PRO A 249 42.28 -25.90 17.97
CA PRO A 249 43.12 -26.30 16.84
C PRO A 249 42.44 -26.18 15.46
N ASP A 250 43.31 -26.05 14.46
CA ASP A 250 43.09 -26.16 13.03
C ASP A 250 42.34 -27.44 12.59
N ALA A 251 41.35 -27.25 11.71
CA ALA A 251 40.93 -28.17 10.65
C ALA A 251 40.09 -27.32 9.68
N GLY A 252 40.41 -27.16 8.41
CA GLY A 252 40.73 -28.21 7.46
C GLY A 252 39.52 -28.41 6.52
N LEU A 253 39.52 -27.66 5.41
CA LEU A 253 38.96 -28.00 4.08
C LEU A 253 37.60 -28.74 3.99
N ALA A 254 36.60 -28.07 3.40
CA ALA A 254 35.76 -28.66 2.33
C ALA A 254 34.89 -27.59 1.64
N CYS A 255 35.38 -26.99 0.55
CA CYS A 255 34.53 -26.34 -0.44
C CYS A 255 33.97 -27.42 -1.37
N SER A 256 32.67 -27.74 -1.24
CA SER A 256 31.95 -28.59 -2.18
C SER A 256 30.94 -27.79 -2.98
N GLY A 257 31.16 -27.74 -4.30
CA GLY A 257 30.08 -27.95 -5.26
C GLY A 257 29.38 -26.72 -5.85
N VAL A 258 30.08 -25.90 -6.64
CA VAL A 258 29.44 -25.10 -7.70
C VAL A 258 29.18 -26.03 -8.89
N ARG A 259 27.92 -26.36 -9.17
CA ARG A 259 27.52 -26.99 -10.44
C ARG A 259 27.39 -25.92 -11.51
N CYS A 260 28.25 -26.00 -12.52
CA CYS A 260 28.01 -25.37 -13.82
C CYS A 260 26.86 -26.13 -14.51
N PHE A 261 25.80 -25.42 -14.89
CA PHE A 261 24.92 -25.87 -15.96
C PHE A 261 25.47 -25.36 -17.29
N ARG A 262 25.50 -26.28 -18.26
CA ARG A 262 25.93 -26.11 -19.63
C ARG A 262 24.72 -25.86 -20.51
#